data_AF-A0A024GKJ3-F1
#
_entry.id   AF-A0A024GKJ3-F1
#
_cell.length_a   1.000
_cell.length_b   1.000
_cell.length_c   1.000
_cell.angle_alpha   90.00
_cell.angle_beta   90.00
_cell.angle_gamma   90.00
#
_symmetry.space_group_name_H-M   'P 1'
#
loop_
_entity.id
_entity.type
_entity.pdbx_description
1 polymer ?
#
loop_
_entity_poly.entity_id
_entity_poly.type
_entity_poly.pdbx_seq_one_letter_code
_entity_poly.pdbx_strand_id
1 'polypeptide(L)' 'MPKQDPVDVMVLIREECKPKCSKAKEVYECCLERVQQKQSGDCDGYYLDYLSCIDHHSAPRIMKHLK' A
#
# COMPACT_ATOMS: atom_id res chain seq x y z
N MET A 1 -3.99 32.59 -11.70
CA MET A 1 -3.28 31.29 -11.61
C MET A 1 -4.09 30.40 -10.69
N PRO A 2 -4.50 29.18 -11.10
CA PRO A 2 -5.22 28.30 -10.20
C PRO A 2 -4.30 27.97 -9.03
N LYS A 3 -4.80 28.18 -7.80
CA LYS A 3 -4.11 27.75 -6.58
C LYS A 3 -3.94 26.23 -6.70
N GLN A 4 -2.70 25.74 -6.73
CA GLN A 4 -2.45 24.30 -6.69
C GLN A 4 -3.16 23.72 -5.47
N ASP A 5 -3.94 22.67 -5.68
CA ASP A 5 -4.56 21.94 -4.58
C ASP A 5 -3.49 21.47 -3.60
N PRO A 6 -3.76 21.50 -2.28
CA PRO A 6 -2.81 21.02 -1.29
C PRO A 6 -2.52 19.54 -1.55
N VAL A 7 -1.24 19.20 -1.68
CA VAL A 7 -0.83 17.82 -1.94
C VAL A 7 -1.03 16.98 -0.69
N ASP A 8 -1.73 15.84 -0.82
CA ASP A 8 -1.90 14.90 0.27
C ASP A 8 -0.58 14.16 0.56
N VAL A 9 0.10 14.61 1.62
CA VAL A 9 1.37 14.06 2.09
C VAL A 9 1.25 12.59 2.50
N MET A 10 0.09 12.15 2.97
CA MET A 10 -0.11 10.74 3.32
C MET A 10 -0.02 9.84 2.10
N VAL A 11 -0.67 10.24 1.00
CA VAL A 11 -0.65 9.50 -0.26
C VAL A 11 0.78 9.45 -0.81
N LEU A 12 1.47 10.59 -0.88
CA LEU A 12 2.86 10.65 -1.35
C LEU A 12 3.79 9.71 -0.59
N ILE A 13 3.77 9.78 0.75
CA ILE A 13 4.65 8.96 1.59
C ILE A 13 4.33 7.48 1.44
N ARG A 14 3.04 7.12 1.34
CA ARG A 14 2.62 5.73 1.12
C ARG A 14 3.12 5.21 -0.23
N GLU A 15 3.00 5.98 -1.30
CA GLU A 15 3.54 5.61 -2.63
C GLU A 15 5.05 5.36 -2.57
N GLU A 16 5.81 6.23 -1.91
CA GLU A 16 7.25 6.08 -1.72
C GLU A 16 7.63 4.84 -0.88
N CYS A 17 6.72 4.36 -0.04
CA CYS A 17 6.95 3.17 0.79
C CYS A 17 6.58 1.86 0.10
N LYS A 18 5.77 1.88 -0.98
CA LYS A 18 5.38 0.67 -1.72
C LYS A 18 6.58 -0.19 -2.19
N PRO A 19 7.67 0.39 -2.75
CA PRO A 19 8.82 -0.42 -3.21
C PRO A 19 9.52 -1.20 -2.09
N LYS A 20 9.40 -0.76 -0.82
CA LYS A 20 9.99 -1.47 0.34
C LYS A 20 9.22 -2.74 0.70
N CYS A 21 7.99 -2.87 0.23
CA CYS A 21 7.08 -3.95 0.51
C CYS A 21 6.87 -4.87 -0.71
N SER A 22 7.84 -4.92 -1.63
CA SER A 22 7.76 -5.73 -2.86
C SER A 22 7.46 -7.20 -2.59
N LYS A 23 8.06 -7.79 -1.55
CA LYS A 23 7.80 -9.19 -1.17
C LYS A 23 6.34 -9.45 -0.80
N ALA A 24 5.73 -8.56 0.00
CA ALA A 24 4.32 -8.71 0.37
C ALA A 24 3.40 -8.47 -0.84
N LYS A 25 3.79 -7.56 -1.73
CA LYS A 25 3.11 -7.32 -3.00
C LYS A 25 3.12 -8.56 -3.90
N GLU A 26 4.28 -9.20 -4.08
CA GLU A 26 4.42 -10.42 -4.89
C GLU A 26 3.53 -11.56 -4.38
N VAL A 27 3.44 -11.73 -3.05
CA VAL A 27 2.55 -12.75 -2.45
C VAL A 27 1.08 -12.43 -2.71
N TYR A 28 0.68 -11.17 -2.59
CA TYR A 28 -0.67 -10.72 -2.91
C TYR A 28 -0.99 -10.94 -4.40
N GLU A 29 -0.09 -10.58 -5.31
CA GLU A 29 -0.25 -10.80 -6.76
C GLU A 29 -0.36 -12.29 -7.09
N CYS A 30 0.46 -13.15 -6.47
CA CYS A 30 0.34 -14.60 -6.63
C CYS A 30 -1.02 -15.13 -6.13
N CYS A 31 -1.57 -14.56 -5.05
CA CYS A 31 -2.92 -14.89 -4.61
C CYS A 31 -3.97 -14.49 -5.65
N LEU A 32 -3.85 -13.29 -6.25
CA LEU A 32 -4.78 -12.82 -7.29
C LEU A 32 -4.79 -13.78 -8.49
N GLU A 33 -3.62 -14.21 -8.95
CA GLU A 33 -3.50 -15.20 -10.03
C GLU A 33 -4.17 -16.53 -9.67
N ARG A 34 -3.96 -17.01 -8.43
CA ARG A 34 -4.60 -18.23 -7.93
C ARG A 34 -6.13 -18.10 -7.90
N VAL A 35 -6.66 -16.99 -7.41
CA VAL A 35 -8.11 -16.76 -7.32
C VAL A 35 -8.70 -16.61 -8.72
N GLN A 36 -8.02 -15.93 -9.63
CA GLN A 36 -8.44 -15.81 -11.02
C GLN A 36 -8.53 -17.19 -11.71
N GLN A 37 -7.56 -18.08 -11.47
CA GLN A 37 -7.57 -19.44 -12.03
C GLN A 37 -8.63 -20.34 -11.40
N LYS A 38 -8.82 -20.27 -10.08
CA LYS A 38 -9.74 -21.15 -9.34
C LYS A 38 -11.18 -20.61 -9.26
N GLN A 39 -11.40 -19.34 -9.61
CA GLN A 39 -12.65 -18.60 -9.43
C GLN A 39 -13.22 -18.73 -7.99
N SER A 40 -12.34 -18.92 -7.01
CA SER A 40 -12.72 -19.24 -5.63
C SER A 40 -11.64 -18.83 -4.63
N GLY A 41 -12.12 -18.30 -3.49
CA GLY A 41 -11.32 -17.81 -2.37
C GLY A 41 -10.97 -16.32 -2.49
N ASP A 42 -10.49 -15.75 -1.38
CA ASP A 42 -10.19 -14.33 -1.25
C ASP A 42 -8.69 -14.08 -1.03
N CYS A 43 -8.27 -12.85 -1.31
CA CYS A 43 -6.88 -12.39 -1.11
C CYS A 43 -6.75 -11.28 -0.06
N ASP A 44 -7.81 -11.01 0.70
CA ASP A 44 -7.87 -9.93 1.68
C ASP A 44 -6.77 -10.04 2.73
N GLY A 45 -6.46 -11.24 3.21
CA GLY A 45 -5.36 -11.45 4.17
C GLY A 45 -4.00 -10.98 3.62
N TYR A 46 -3.66 -11.41 2.41
CA TYR A 46 -2.40 -10.98 1.76
C TYR A 46 -2.40 -9.49 1.41
N TYR A 47 -3.56 -8.93 1.08
CA TYR A 47 -3.71 -7.51 0.87
C TYR A 47 -3.49 -6.70 2.16
N LEU A 48 -4.06 -7.17 3.28
CA LEU A 48 -3.85 -6.57 4.60
C LEU A 48 -2.39 -6.68 5.04
N ASP A 49 -1.70 -7.78 4.74
CA ASP A 49 -0.26 -7.92 5.00
C ASP A 49 0.56 -6.90 4.19
N TYR A 50 0.23 -6.70 2.91
CA TYR A 50 0.86 -5.68 2.06
C TYR A 50 0.61 -4.27 2.59
N LEU A 51 -0.63 -3.94 2.96
CA LEU A 51 -0.98 -2.66 3.57
C LEU A 51 -0.27 -2.45 4.91
N SER A 52 -0.22 -3.47 5.76
CA SER A 52 0.46 -3.43 7.05
C SER A 52 1.95 -3.10 6.89
N CYS A 53 2.61 -3.69 5.88
CA CYS A 53 3.99 -3.33 5.56
C CYS A 53 4.12 -1.86 5.14
N ILE A 54 3.24 -1.35 4.28
CA ILE A 54 3.26 0.06 3.85
C ILE A 54 3.03 0.99 5.04
N ASP A 55 2.06 0.70 5.89
CA ASP A 55 1.72 1.51 7.05
C ASP A 55 2.86 1.49 8.09
N HIS A 56 3.52 0.35 8.30
CA HIS A 56 4.69 0.26 9.18
C HIS A 56 5.81 1.24 8.77
N HIS A 57 6.02 1.44 7.46
CA HIS A 57 7.06 2.31 6.93
C HIS A 57 6.61 3.77 6.79
N SER A 58 5.34 3.99 6.47
CA SER A 58 4.79 5.31 6.18
C SER A 58 4.32 6.03 7.45
N ALA A 59 3.74 5.34 8.43
CA ALA A 59 3.25 5.94 9.67
C ALA A 59 4.27 6.86 10.38
N PRO A 60 5.51 6.44 10.69
CA PRO A 60 6.48 7.31 11.36
C PRO A 60 6.92 8.50 10.51
N ARG A 61 6.76 8.44 9.18
CA ARG A 61 7.06 9.53 8.26
C ARG A 61 5.88 10.51 8.21
N ILE A 62 4.66 10.00 8.05
CA ILE A 62 3.42 10.77 8.05
C ILE A 62 3.29 11.58 9.33
N MET A 63 3.51 10.94 10.49
CA MET A 63 3.41 11.62 11.79
C MET A 63 4.42 12.76 11.98
N LYS A 64 5.51 12.82 11.21
CA LYS A 64 6.43 13.97 11.22
C LYS A 64 5.90 15.18 10.45
N HIS A 65 4.97 14.96 9.54
CA HIS A 65 4.34 16.02 8.74
C HIS A 65 3.02 16.51 9.35
N LEU A 66 2.45 15.77 10.29
CA LEU A 66 1.27 16.17 11.06
C LEU A 66 1.74 16.96 12.29
N LYS A 67 1.14 18.12 12.54
CA LYS A 67 1.37 18.96 13.73
C LYS A 67 0.44 18.56 14.86
#